data_AF-Q0VP46-F1
#
_entry.id   AF-Q0VP46-F1
#
_cell.length_a   1.000
_cell.length_b   1.000
_cell.length_c   1.000
_cell.angle_alpha   90.00
_cell.angle_beta   90.00
_cell.angle_gamma   90.00
#
_symmetry.space_group_name_H-M   'P 1'
#
loop_
_entity.id
_entity.type
_entity.pdbx_description
1 polymer ?
#
loop_
_entity_poly.entity_id
_entity_poly.type
_entity_poly.pdbx_seq_one_letter_code
_entity_poly.pdbx_strand_id
1 'polypeptide(L)'
;MTHRLTTELRRLSFENHDSCVACGYLFKKGDTSHLGYGQNDEPLYVCDGCSDSLKETASRHYFTPRPYEIPDKETKLWRYMDFTKYVSLLSSKAIYFTRTDCFEDMFEGAKGIRKNKERWDYHYLEFFRSAIMNPPEGHVCELSEEEIEKDAQRLLKEMETGGEAHKKITFVNCWHESEYESEAMWRLYTSFLANAVAIRTSYKGLYESLGRDPSINIGRVQYIDLNKNYAGPNDAFWRKRKSFEHEREVRALLTEMKCKEEGRLIPCDLDLLIEDVFVSPHAPEWFIHLVNNINEKYSMKIKVNRSELIEEPFF
;
A
#
# COMPACT_ATOMS: atom_id res chain seq x y z
N MET A 1 -28.56 -10.35 -0.67
CA MET A 1 -27.65 -9.18 -0.56
C MET A 1 -27.95 -8.24 -1.70
N THR A 2 -28.01 -6.94 -1.45
CA THR A 2 -28.39 -5.94 -2.48
C THR A 2 -27.22 -5.49 -3.36
N HIS A 3 -25.98 -5.74 -2.95
CA HIS A 3 -24.75 -5.30 -3.61
C HIS A 3 -24.65 -3.78 -3.80
N ARG A 4 -25.41 -2.99 -3.01
CA ARG A 4 -25.31 -1.53 -2.96
C ARG A 4 -24.03 -1.13 -2.23
N LEU A 5 -22.92 -1.00 -2.97
CA LEU A 5 -21.59 -0.71 -2.43
C LEU A 5 -21.15 0.73 -2.77
N THR A 6 -21.73 1.71 -2.06
CA THR A 6 -21.34 3.13 -2.21
C THR A 6 -19.92 3.39 -1.73
N THR A 7 -19.31 4.49 -2.19
CA THR A 7 -17.96 4.91 -1.74
C THR A 7 -17.91 5.10 -0.23
N GLU A 8 -18.97 5.65 0.36
CA GLU A 8 -19.07 5.86 1.82
C GLU A 8 -19.08 4.55 2.59
N LEU A 9 -19.85 3.55 2.15
CA LEU A 9 -19.89 2.23 2.78
C LEU A 9 -18.52 1.53 2.68
N ARG A 10 -17.86 1.61 1.52
CA ARG A 10 -16.50 1.07 1.33
C ARG A 10 -15.48 1.77 2.23
N ARG A 11 -15.55 3.11 2.32
CA ARG A 11 -14.69 3.90 3.20
C ARG A 11 -14.89 3.53 4.66
N LEU A 12 -16.15 3.40 5.11
CA LEU A 12 -16.47 2.98 6.47
C LEU A 12 -15.86 1.61 6.79
N SER A 13 -16.06 0.62 5.92
CA SER A 13 -15.49 -0.71 6.13
C SER A 13 -13.95 -0.71 6.08
N PHE A 14 -13.36 0.16 5.26
CA PHE A 14 -11.90 0.29 5.20
C PHE A 14 -11.35 0.88 6.50
N GLU A 15 -11.90 1.99 6.98
CA GLU A 15 -11.44 2.67 8.18
C GLU A 15 -11.71 1.89 9.47
N ASN A 16 -12.71 1.01 9.47
CA ASN A 16 -13.10 0.20 10.62
C ASN A 16 -12.84 -1.30 10.40
N HIS A 17 -11.94 -1.66 9.47
CA HIS A 17 -11.71 -3.05 9.04
C HIS A 17 -11.60 -4.05 10.19
N ASP A 18 -10.87 -3.69 11.25
CA ASP A 18 -10.60 -4.59 12.37
C ASP A 18 -11.68 -4.60 13.47
N SER A 19 -12.70 -3.73 13.39
CA SER A 19 -13.69 -3.58 14.47
C SER A 19 -15.12 -3.28 14.02
N CYS A 20 -16.11 -3.87 14.70
CA CYS A 20 -17.52 -3.58 14.49
C CYS A 20 -17.86 -2.13 14.91
N VAL A 21 -18.46 -1.34 14.02
CA VAL A 21 -18.79 0.07 14.31
C VAL A 21 -19.88 0.24 15.37
N ALA A 22 -20.69 -0.79 15.60
CA ALA A 22 -21.81 -0.74 16.54
C ALA A 22 -21.40 -1.09 17.99
N CYS A 23 -20.53 -2.08 18.17
CA CYS A 23 -20.21 -2.61 19.50
C CYS A 23 -18.70 -2.61 19.83
N GLY A 24 -17.83 -2.23 18.89
CA GLY A 24 -16.38 -2.24 19.08
C GLY A 24 -15.74 -3.63 19.11
N TYR A 25 -16.49 -4.69 18.77
CA TYR A 25 -15.94 -6.05 18.70
C TYR A 25 -14.79 -6.11 17.70
N LEU A 26 -13.63 -6.61 18.15
CA LEU A 26 -12.46 -6.82 17.30
C LEU A 26 -12.59 -8.13 16.53
N PHE A 27 -12.61 -8.03 15.21
CA PHE A 27 -12.77 -9.19 14.34
C PHE A 27 -11.57 -10.14 14.44
N LYS A 28 -11.87 -11.44 14.37
CA LYS A 28 -10.88 -12.52 14.34
C LYS A 28 -10.98 -13.26 13.01
N LYS A 29 -9.87 -13.85 12.58
CA LYS A 29 -9.82 -14.61 11.33
C LYS A 29 -10.90 -15.69 11.33
N GLY A 30 -11.76 -15.66 10.31
CA GLY A 30 -12.90 -16.58 10.17
C GLY A 30 -14.24 -16.00 10.60
N ASP A 31 -14.26 -14.85 11.28
CA ASP A 31 -15.49 -14.12 11.57
C ASP A 31 -16.15 -13.62 10.28
N THR A 32 -17.48 -13.42 10.32
CA THR A 32 -18.20 -12.78 9.23
C THR A 32 -18.48 -11.33 9.57
N SER A 33 -18.10 -10.44 8.66
CA SER A 33 -18.42 -9.03 8.70
C SER A 33 -19.55 -8.71 7.71
N HIS A 34 -20.44 -7.81 8.11
CA HIS A 34 -21.64 -7.43 7.37
C HIS A 34 -21.58 -5.96 7.02
N LEU A 35 -21.68 -5.67 5.74
CA LEU A 35 -21.77 -4.32 5.20
C LEU A 35 -23.21 -4.07 4.78
N GLY A 36 -23.75 -2.94 5.15
CA GLY A 36 -25.11 -2.61 4.80
C GLY A 36 -25.54 -1.28 5.35
N TYR A 37 -26.84 -1.13 5.54
CA TYR A 37 -27.44 0.13 5.93
C TYR A 37 -28.47 -0.05 7.04
N GLY A 38 -28.46 0.90 7.96
CA GLY A 38 -29.37 0.96 9.10
C GLY A 38 -30.75 1.49 8.73
N GLN A 39 -31.53 1.82 9.76
CA GLN A 39 -32.92 2.26 9.57
C GLN A 39 -33.03 3.62 8.88
N ASN A 40 -32.03 4.50 9.08
CA ASN A 40 -31.98 5.85 8.51
C ASN A 40 -31.11 5.91 7.24
N ASP A 41 -30.87 4.76 6.60
CA ASP A 41 -30.02 4.62 5.41
C ASP A 41 -28.53 4.95 5.66
N GLU A 42 -28.09 4.98 6.93
CA GLU A 42 -26.70 5.17 7.32
C GLU A 42 -25.85 3.92 7.05
N PRO A 43 -24.61 4.05 6.52
CA PRO A 43 -23.75 2.90 6.27
C PRO A 43 -23.29 2.27 7.58
N LEU A 44 -23.25 0.95 7.63
CA LEU A 44 -22.85 0.16 8.80
C LEU A 44 -21.90 -0.97 8.40
N TYR A 45 -20.87 -1.18 9.23
CA TYR A 45 -19.91 -2.30 9.15
C TYR A 45 -19.90 -3.04 10.49
N VAL A 46 -20.58 -4.18 10.55
CA VAL A 46 -20.91 -4.84 11.82
C VAL A 46 -20.56 -6.33 11.85
N CYS A 47 -20.36 -6.87 13.06
CA CYS A 47 -20.17 -8.30 13.28
C CYS A 47 -21.51 -9.07 13.27
N ASP A 48 -21.45 -10.40 13.28
CA ASP A 48 -22.64 -11.27 13.33
C ASP A 48 -23.62 -10.89 14.44
N GLY A 49 -23.12 -10.61 15.65
CA GLY A 49 -23.95 -10.25 16.80
C GLY A 49 -24.64 -8.89 16.71
N CYS A 50 -24.25 -8.06 15.75
CA CYS A 50 -24.89 -6.77 15.47
C CYS A 50 -25.58 -6.74 14.10
N SER A 51 -25.67 -7.88 13.40
CA SER A 51 -26.26 -7.94 12.05
C SER A 51 -27.73 -7.52 12.02
N ASP A 52 -28.47 -7.67 13.12
CA ASP A 52 -29.86 -7.22 13.26
C ASP A 52 -30.02 -5.69 13.20
N SER A 53 -28.95 -4.92 13.39
CA SER A 53 -29.00 -3.46 13.20
C SER A 53 -29.10 -3.05 11.72
N LEU A 54 -28.84 -3.98 10.80
CA LEU A 54 -28.94 -3.74 9.37
C LEU A 54 -30.38 -3.93 8.90
N LYS A 55 -30.98 -2.85 8.42
CA LYS A 55 -32.23 -2.92 7.63
C LYS A 55 -31.96 -3.59 6.27
N GLU A 56 -30.79 -3.31 5.69
CA GLU A 56 -30.36 -3.83 4.40
C GLU A 56 -28.94 -4.40 4.51
N THR A 57 -28.73 -5.66 4.10
CA THR A 57 -27.39 -6.21 3.92
C THR A 57 -26.93 -6.04 2.47
N ALA A 58 -25.93 -5.18 2.26
CA ALA A 58 -25.31 -4.96 0.96
C ALA A 58 -24.33 -6.09 0.60
N SER A 59 -23.49 -6.51 1.54
CA SER A 59 -22.48 -7.56 1.34
C SER A 59 -22.10 -8.23 2.65
N ARG A 60 -21.60 -9.47 2.56
CA ARG A 60 -20.98 -10.20 3.66
C ARG A 60 -19.57 -10.61 3.24
N HIS A 61 -18.62 -10.42 4.14
CA HIS A 61 -17.22 -10.77 3.90
C HIS A 61 -16.68 -11.58 5.06
N TYR A 62 -16.02 -12.70 4.73
CA TYR A 62 -15.16 -13.38 5.68
C TYR A 62 -14.01 -12.44 6.04
N PHE A 63 -13.88 -12.15 7.33
CA PHE A 63 -12.84 -11.28 7.82
C PHE A 63 -11.47 -11.97 7.69
N THR A 64 -10.54 -11.25 7.07
CA THR A 64 -9.12 -11.58 7.05
C THR A 64 -8.32 -10.38 7.53
N PRO A 65 -7.28 -10.59 8.36
CA PRO A 65 -6.35 -9.52 8.71
C PRO A 65 -5.70 -8.91 7.46
N ARG A 66 -5.38 -7.62 7.54
CA ARG A 66 -4.61 -6.95 6.48
C ARG A 66 -3.23 -7.61 6.33
N PRO A 67 -2.68 -7.69 5.11
CA PRO A 67 -1.33 -8.22 4.90
C PRO A 67 -0.21 -7.23 5.29
N TYR A 68 -0.59 -6.06 5.81
CA TYR A 68 0.28 -4.96 6.23
C TYR A 68 -0.25 -4.31 7.50
N GLU A 69 0.62 -3.57 8.16
CA GLU A 69 0.28 -2.79 9.35
C GLU A 69 0.03 -1.32 8.97
N ILE A 70 -1.00 -0.71 9.55
CA ILE A 70 -1.31 0.71 9.36
C ILE A 70 -0.50 1.52 10.38
N PRO A 71 0.29 2.53 9.95
CA PRO A 71 0.93 3.46 10.87
C PRO A 71 -0.05 4.24 11.73
N ASP A 72 0.42 4.75 12.87
CA ASP A 72 -0.36 5.68 13.68
C ASP A 72 -0.60 6.97 12.89
N LYS A 73 -1.69 7.68 13.20
CA LYS A 73 -2.12 8.88 12.45
C LYS A 73 -1.02 9.94 12.32
N GLU A 74 -0.28 10.15 13.40
CA GLU A 74 0.77 11.17 13.51
C GLU A 74 2.17 10.66 13.11
N THR A 75 2.29 9.40 12.64
CA THR A 75 3.57 8.86 12.18
C THR A 75 4.13 9.72 11.05
N LYS A 76 5.35 10.23 11.23
CA LYS A 76 6.03 11.08 10.25
C LYS A 76 6.58 10.27 9.08
N LEU A 77 6.27 10.75 7.89
CA LEU A 77 6.64 10.19 6.60
C LEU A 77 7.42 11.21 5.80
N TRP A 78 8.54 10.78 5.24
CA TRP A 78 9.43 11.59 4.43
C TRP A 78 9.48 11.09 3.00
N ARG A 79 9.57 12.01 2.05
CA ARG A 79 9.81 11.68 0.66
C ARG A 79 10.92 12.55 0.08
N TYR A 80 12.06 11.92 -0.14
CA TYR A 80 13.25 12.50 -0.75
C TYR A 80 13.15 12.40 -2.27
N MET A 81 13.45 13.48 -2.98
CA MET A 81 13.34 13.51 -4.44
C MET A 81 14.19 14.61 -5.09
N ASP A 82 14.40 14.48 -6.39
CA ASP A 82 14.97 15.55 -7.19
C ASP A 82 13.99 16.72 -7.33
N PHE A 83 14.50 17.94 -7.42
CA PHE A 83 13.70 19.16 -7.60
C PHE A 83 12.66 19.07 -8.74
N THR A 84 12.99 18.39 -9.84
CA THR A 84 12.06 18.21 -10.98
C THR A 84 10.83 17.39 -10.60
N LYS A 85 10.98 16.37 -9.75
CA LYS A 85 9.85 15.57 -9.22
C LYS A 85 9.00 16.42 -8.26
N TYR A 86 9.64 17.28 -7.46
CA TYR A 86 8.93 18.24 -6.60
C TYR A 86 8.09 19.23 -7.40
N VAL A 87 8.67 19.84 -8.45
CA VAL A 87 7.94 20.73 -9.36
C VAL A 87 6.79 19.99 -10.06
N SER A 88 7.01 18.73 -10.47
CA SER A 88 5.96 17.89 -11.06
C SER A 88 4.79 17.67 -10.10
N LEU A 89 5.07 17.35 -8.83
CA LEU A 89 4.05 17.22 -7.77
C LEU A 89 3.23 18.51 -7.61
N LEU A 90 3.89 19.66 -7.47
CA LEU A 90 3.21 20.94 -7.30
C LEU A 90 2.36 21.32 -8.52
N SER A 91 2.92 21.13 -9.72
CA SER A 91 2.25 21.53 -10.96
C SER A 91 1.08 20.64 -11.32
N SER A 92 1.16 19.34 -11.04
CA SER A 92 0.10 18.38 -11.32
C SER A 92 -0.94 18.30 -10.21
N LYS A 93 -0.60 18.75 -8.99
CA LYS A 93 -1.38 18.51 -7.76
C LYS A 93 -1.75 17.03 -7.62
N ALA A 94 -0.79 16.18 -7.95
CA ALA A 94 -0.98 14.74 -7.98
C ALA A 94 0.31 14.01 -7.61
N ILE A 95 0.17 12.92 -6.87
CA ILE A 95 1.28 12.04 -6.53
C ILE A 95 1.43 10.99 -7.63
N TYR A 96 2.66 10.80 -8.11
CA TYR A 96 2.96 9.74 -9.08
C TYR A 96 3.13 8.38 -8.40
N PHE A 97 2.33 7.41 -8.82
CA PHE A 97 2.45 6.01 -8.46
C PHE A 97 3.10 5.25 -9.61
N THR A 98 4.19 4.53 -9.34
CA THR A 98 4.95 3.77 -10.32
C THR A 98 4.38 2.35 -10.42
N ARG A 99 4.24 1.81 -11.62
CA ARG A 99 3.84 0.40 -11.81
C ARG A 99 4.94 -0.52 -11.28
N THR A 100 4.57 -1.58 -10.56
CA THR A 100 5.56 -2.40 -9.81
C THR A 100 6.58 -3.15 -10.68
N ASP A 101 6.28 -3.42 -11.95
CA ASP A 101 7.25 -3.98 -12.91
C ASP A 101 8.29 -2.96 -13.41
N CYS A 102 8.10 -1.66 -13.13
CA CYS A 102 9.04 -0.58 -13.45
C CYS A 102 10.02 -0.25 -12.30
N PHE A 103 9.93 -0.96 -11.18
CA PHE A 103 10.90 -0.81 -10.08
C PHE A 103 12.24 -1.46 -10.44
N GLU A 104 13.33 -0.89 -9.95
CA GLU A 104 14.68 -1.46 -10.12
C GLU A 104 14.82 -2.80 -9.36
N ASP A 105 14.17 -2.94 -8.20
CA ASP A 105 14.15 -4.21 -7.48
C ASP A 105 13.19 -5.21 -8.16
N MET A 106 13.76 -6.20 -8.83
CA MET A 106 13.01 -7.30 -9.43
C MET A 106 12.17 -8.12 -8.43
N PHE A 107 12.45 -8.01 -7.12
CA PHE A 107 11.73 -8.71 -6.06
C PHE A 107 10.43 -8.03 -5.63
N GLU A 108 10.09 -6.86 -6.18
CA GLU A 108 8.78 -6.24 -5.92
C GLU A 108 7.65 -7.16 -6.40
N GLY A 109 6.84 -7.64 -5.45
CA GLY A 109 5.78 -8.64 -5.67
C GLY A 109 6.23 -10.11 -5.70
N ALA A 110 7.52 -10.39 -5.49
CA ALA A 110 8.05 -11.75 -5.53
C ALA A 110 7.60 -12.61 -4.33
N LYS A 111 7.40 -13.91 -4.58
CA LYS A 111 7.02 -14.89 -3.54
C LYS A 111 8.22 -15.49 -2.82
N GLY A 112 9.38 -15.56 -3.46
CA GLY A 112 10.58 -16.16 -2.92
C GLY A 112 11.70 -16.18 -3.94
N ILE A 113 12.84 -16.77 -3.59
CA ILE A 113 13.95 -16.95 -4.53
C ILE A 113 13.70 -18.13 -5.48
N ARG A 114 14.17 -18.01 -6.73
CA ARG A 114 14.02 -19.07 -7.75
C ARG A 114 14.61 -20.41 -7.31
N LYS A 115 15.72 -20.42 -6.57
CA LYS A 115 16.34 -21.64 -6.04
C LYS A 115 15.38 -22.48 -5.20
N ASN A 116 14.42 -21.84 -4.53
CA ASN A 116 13.47 -22.50 -3.65
C ASN A 116 12.11 -22.72 -4.34
N LYS A 117 12.00 -22.55 -5.67
CA LYS A 117 10.74 -22.66 -6.40
C LYS A 117 10.13 -24.06 -6.31
N GLU A 118 10.95 -25.11 -6.41
CA GLU A 118 10.45 -26.50 -6.34
C GLU A 118 9.70 -26.80 -5.03
N ARG A 119 10.21 -26.30 -3.90
CA ARG A 119 9.55 -26.45 -2.59
C ARG A 119 8.24 -25.67 -2.51
N TRP A 120 8.19 -24.49 -3.14
CA TRP A 120 6.96 -23.69 -3.24
C TRP A 120 5.92 -24.40 -4.10
N ASP A 121 6.32 -24.85 -5.28
CA ASP A 121 5.46 -25.56 -6.23
C ASP A 121 4.90 -26.83 -5.60
N TYR A 122 5.73 -27.63 -4.92
CA TYR A 122 5.29 -28.82 -4.19
C TYR A 122 4.22 -28.48 -3.14
N HIS A 123 4.43 -27.46 -2.31
CA HIS A 123 3.47 -27.05 -1.29
C HIS A 123 2.12 -26.65 -1.88
N TYR A 124 2.12 -25.83 -2.95
CA TYR A 124 0.87 -25.38 -3.56
C TYR A 124 0.19 -26.46 -4.40
N LEU A 125 0.93 -27.38 -5.02
CA LEU A 125 0.34 -28.55 -5.67
C LEU A 125 -0.43 -29.41 -4.67
N GLU A 126 0.18 -29.72 -3.52
CA GLU A 126 -0.50 -30.46 -2.45
C GLU A 126 -1.75 -29.71 -1.95
N PHE A 127 -1.63 -28.40 -1.76
CA PHE A 127 -2.77 -27.55 -1.39
C PHE A 127 -3.89 -27.60 -2.44
N PHE A 128 -3.58 -27.43 -3.73
CA PHE A 128 -4.59 -27.44 -4.79
C PHE A 128 -5.23 -28.81 -4.95
N ARG A 129 -4.46 -29.90 -4.91
CA ARG A 129 -5.00 -31.27 -4.88
C ARG A 129 -5.99 -31.43 -3.73
N SER A 130 -5.59 -31.03 -2.52
CA SER A 130 -6.45 -31.10 -1.34
C SER A 130 -7.72 -30.26 -1.50
N ALA A 131 -7.60 -29.03 -2.01
CA ALA A 131 -8.75 -28.14 -2.23
C ALA A 131 -9.74 -28.69 -3.26
N ILE A 132 -9.25 -29.32 -4.34
CA ILE A 132 -10.08 -29.95 -5.36
C ILE A 132 -10.79 -31.19 -4.81
N MET A 133 -10.09 -32.02 -4.02
CA MET A 133 -10.65 -33.24 -3.42
C MET A 133 -11.69 -32.97 -2.32
N ASN A 134 -11.61 -31.80 -1.66
CA ASN A 134 -12.46 -31.44 -0.54
C ASN A 134 -13.36 -30.25 -0.90
N PRO A 135 -14.33 -30.42 -1.81
CA PRO A 135 -15.23 -29.34 -2.18
C PRO A 135 -16.16 -28.95 -1.00
N PRO A 136 -16.78 -27.76 -1.06
CA PRO A 136 -17.71 -27.32 -0.02
C PRO A 136 -18.87 -28.29 0.20
N GLU A 137 -19.46 -28.25 1.40
CA GLU A 137 -20.58 -29.11 1.80
C GLU A 137 -21.70 -29.11 0.74
N GLY A 138 -22.21 -30.30 0.42
CA GLY A 138 -23.22 -30.51 -0.63
C GLY A 138 -22.65 -30.74 -2.04
N HIS A 139 -21.33 -30.71 -2.22
CA HIS A 139 -20.67 -31.04 -3.48
C HIS A 139 -19.81 -32.30 -3.32
N VAL A 140 -19.71 -33.11 -4.38
CA VAL A 140 -18.86 -34.32 -4.42
C VAL A 140 -17.84 -34.14 -5.53
N CYS A 141 -16.58 -34.50 -5.24
CA CYS A 141 -15.55 -34.54 -6.27
C CYS A 141 -15.67 -35.85 -7.04
N GLU A 142 -16.08 -35.78 -8.31
CA GLU A 142 -16.21 -36.93 -9.21
C GLU A 142 -15.00 -37.07 -10.16
N LEU A 143 -13.97 -36.25 -9.96
CA LEU A 143 -12.78 -36.22 -10.82
C LEU A 143 -11.86 -37.42 -10.54
N SER A 144 -11.28 -37.96 -11.60
CA SER A 144 -10.20 -38.96 -11.50
C SER A 144 -8.90 -38.35 -10.97
N GLU A 145 -7.98 -39.20 -10.48
CA GLU A 145 -6.66 -38.74 -10.02
C GLU A 145 -5.88 -37.99 -11.11
N GLU A 146 -5.99 -38.41 -12.37
CA GLU A 146 -5.34 -37.76 -13.51
C GLU A 146 -5.92 -36.35 -13.77
N GLU A 147 -7.24 -36.18 -13.63
CA GLU A 147 -7.91 -34.88 -13.77
C GLU A 147 -7.56 -33.93 -12.63
N ILE A 148 -7.52 -34.43 -11.38
CA ILE A 148 -7.10 -33.65 -10.21
C ILE A 148 -5.68 -33.16 -10.39
N GLU A 149 -4.77 -34.02 -10.87
CA GLU A 149 -3.38 -33.63 -11.11
C GLU A 149 -3.26 -32.55 -12.18
N LYS A 150 -3.97 -32.73 -13.30
CA LYS A 150 -3.99 -31.76 -14.39
C LYS A 150 -4.51 -30.40 -13.92
N ASP A 151 -5.58 -30.38 -13.13
CA ASP A 151 -6.14 -29.14 -12.60
C ASP A 151 -5.25 -28.48 -11.54
N ALA A 152 -4.62 -29.26 -10.65
CA ALA A 152 -3.67 -28.73 -9.68
C ALA A 152 -2.47 -28.06 -10.39
N GLN A 153 -1.93 -28.69 -11.44
CA GLN A 153 -0.87 -28.11 -12.27
C GLN A 153 -1.32 -26.85 -13.00
N ARG A 154 -2.56 -26.84 -13.53
CA ARG A 154 -3.14 -25.65 -14.16
C ARG A 154 -3.27 -24.50 -13.16
N LEU A 155 -3.79 -24.73 -11.95
CA LEU A 155 -3.92 -23.71 -10.91
C LEU A 155 -2.57 -23.16 -10.46
N LEU A 156 -1.55 -24.02 -10.31
CA LEU A 156 -0.18 -23.57 -10.01
C LEU A 156 0.35 -22.64 -11.11
N LYS A 157 0.17 -23.01 -12.38
CA LYS A 157 0.59 -22.20 -13.52
C LYS A 157 -0.17 -20.87 -13.58
N GLU A 158 -1.49 -20.90 -13.38
CA GLU A 158 -2.34 -19.71 -13.34
C GLU A 158 -1.89 -18.75 -12.22
N MET A 159 -1.56 -19.27 -11.04
CA MET A 159 -1.02 -18.48 -9.93
C MET A 159 0.30 -17.78 -10.30
N GLU A 160 1.21 -18.48 -10.98
CA GLU A 160 2.49 -17.90 -11.43
C GLU A 160 2.27 -16.80 -12.48
N THR A 161 1.45 -17.07 -13.51
CA THR A 161 1.11 -16.08 -14.53
C THR A 161 0.34 -14.89 -13.96
N GLY A 162 -0.51 -15.14 -12.96
CA GLY A 162 -1.28 -14.12 -12.25
C GLY A 162 -0.37 -13.19 -11.46
N GLY A 163 0.71 -13.71 -10.87
CA GLY A 163 1.74 -12.90 -10.20
C GLY A 163 2.38 -11.86 -11.13
N GLU A 164 2.81 -12.29 -12.32
CA GLU A 164 3.40 -11.38 -13.31
C GLU A 164 2.38 -10.38 -13.89
N ALA A 165 1.15 -10.83 -14.11
CA ALA A 165 0.06 -9.95 -14.53
C ALA A 165 -0.28 -8.91 -13.45
N HIS A 166 -0.28 -9.29 -12.17
CA HIS A 166 -0.54 -8.40 -11.04
C HIS A 166 0.48 -7.28 -10.95
N LYS A 167 1.75 -7.52 -11.32
CA LYS A 167 2.76 -6.46 -11.33
C LYS A 167 2.41 -5.31 -12.29
N LYS A 168 1.74 -5.64 -13.40
CA LYS A 168 1.33 -4.69 -14.44
C LYS A 168 0.03 -3.95 -14.16
N ILE A 169 -0.63 -4.27 -13.05
CA ILE A 169 -1.87 -3.59 -12.62
C ILE A 169 -1.74 -3.04 -11.21
N THR A 170 -0.57 -3.16 -10.58
CA THR A 170 -0.28 -2.65 -9.24
C THR A 170 0.65 -1.45 -9.34
N PHE A 171 0.23 -0.34 -8.73
CA PHE A 171 0.90 0.95 -8.73
C PHE A 171 1.24 1.32 -7.30
N VAL A 172 2.48 1.77 -7.07
CA VAL A 172 3.03 1.96 -5.73
C VAL A 172 3.66 3.35 -5.59
N ASN A 173 3.48 3.94 -4.42
CA ASN A 173 4.09 5.18 -4.01
C ASN A 173 4.72 5.04 -2.61
N CYS A 174 6.03 5.24 -2.50
CA CYS A 174 6.81 4.92 -1.30
C CYS A 174 7.16 6.17 -0.48
N TRP A 175 7.19 6.01 0.84
CA TRP A 175 7.57 7.01 1.86
C TRP A 175 8.47 6.35 2.90
N HIS A 176 9.34 7.17 3.51
CA HIS A 176 10.25 6.76 4.58
C HIS A 176 9.67 7.13 5.94
N GLU A 177 9.39 6.15 6.79
CA GLU A 177 8.94 6.39 8.16
C GLU A 177 10.14 6.75 9.07
N SER A 178 10.17 7.99 9.56
CA SER A 178 11.20 8.45 10.49
C SER A 178 10.80 9.72 11.23
N GLU A 179 11.19 9.83 12.49
CA GLU A 179 11.03 11.06 13.27
C GLU A 179 11.97 12.17 12.82
N TYR A 180 13.11 11.79 12.24
CA TYR A 180 14.21 12.66 11.87
C TYR A 180 14.60 12.48 10.40
N GLU A 181 15.32 13.46 9.87
CA GLU A 181 15.94 13.43 8.56
C GLU A 181 16.98 12.28 8.44
N SER A 182 17.12 11.71 7.24
CA SER A 182 18.04 10.61 6.98
C SER A 182 19.05 10.95 5.88
N GLU A 183 20.32 11.04 6.28
CA GLU A 183 21.46 11.31 5.38
C GLU A 183 21.55 10.27 4.25
N ALA A 184 21.34 8.99 4.59
CA ALA A 184 21.36 7.90 3.62
C ALA A 184 20.24 8.06 2.57
N MET A 185 19.03 8.45 2.99
CA MET A 185 17.89 8.58 2.09
C MET A 185 18.05 9.73 1.10
N TRP A 186 18.69 10.83 1.51
CA TRP A 186 19.10 11.88 0.58
C TRP A 186 19.97 11.35 -0.55
N ARG A 187 20.99 10.54 -0.23
CA ARG A 187 21.90 9.98 -1.24
C ARG A 187 21.23 8.93 -2.13
N LEU A 188 20.36 8.10 -1.57
CA LEU A 188 19.73 6.99 -2.28
C LEU A 188 18.68 7.44 -3.30
N TYR A 189 17.92 8.51 -2.99
CA TYR A 189 16.75 8.90 -3.80
C TYR A 189 16.95 10.15 -4.66
N THR A 190 18.18 10.66 -4.72
CA THR A 190 18.49 11.90 -5.44
C THR A 190 19.70 11.70 -6.34
N SER A 191 19.59 12.12 -7.59
CA SER A 191 20.70 12.03 -8.55
C SER A 191 21.70 13.16 -8.37
N PHE A 192 21.24 14.32 -7.89
CA PHE A 192 22.07 15.48 -7.63
C PHE A 192 21.75 16.08 -6.27
N LEU A 193 22.55 15.69 -5.28
CA LEU A 193 22.32 15.97 -3.86
C LEU A 193 22.18 17.46 -3.56
N ALA A 194 22.92 18.34 -4.23
CA ALA A 194 22.85 19.79 -3.96
C ALA A 194 21.51 20.43 -4.40
N ASN A 195 20.74 19.81 -5.29
CA ASN A 195 19.42 20.30 -5.73
C ASN A 195 18.30 19.35 -5.31
N ALA A 196 18.51 18.58 -4.24
CA ALA A 196 17.50 17.68 -3.74
C ALA A 196 16.53 18.38 -2.79
N VAL A 197 15.29 17.91 -2.80
CA VAL A 197 14.20 18.36 -1.94
C VAL A 197 13.62 17.15 -1.21
N ALA A 198 13.22 17.34 0.03
CA ALA A 198 12.40 16.39 0.76
C ALA A 198 11.12 17.06 1.22
N ILE A 199 10.01 16.32 1.17
CA ILE A 199 8.77 16.74 1.82
C ILE A 199 8.50 15.82 3.01
N ARG A 200 7.92 16.39 4.05
CA ARG A 200 7.46 15.66 5.23
C ARG A 200 5.95 15.78 5.35
N THR A 201 5.33 14.71 5.80
CA THR A 201 3.89 14.60 6.09
C THR A 201 3.67 13.63 7.26
N SER A 202 2.43 13.52 7.71
CA SER A 202 1.95 12.45 8.59
C SER A 202 1.22 11.36 7.79
N TYR A 203 1.06 10.16 8.36
CA TYR A 203 0.19 9.14 7.76
C TYR A 203 -1.21 9.68 7.48
N LYS A 204 -1.77 10.43 8.44
CA LYS A 204 -3.06 11.10 8.29
C LYS A 204 -3.06 12.08 7.12
N GLY A 205 -2.05 12.95 7.01
CA GLY A 205 -1.92 13.91 5.91
C GLY A 205 -1.86 13.22 4.54
N LEU A 206 -1.09 12.14 4.43
CA LEU A 206 -1.05 11.32 3.21
C LEU A 206 -2.41 10.69 2.87
N TYR A 207 -3.11 10.10 3.85
CA TYR A 207 -4.39 9.46 3.62
C TYR A 207 -5.51 10.46 3.26
N GLU A 208 -5.58 11.59 3.97
CA GLU A 208 -6.57 12.63 3.74
C GLU A 208 -6.33 13.38 2.43
N SER A 209 -5.06 13.67 2.09
CA SER A 209 -4.72 14.32 0.81
C SER A 209 -5.12 13.49 -0.41
N LEU A 210 -5.15 12.16 -0.28
CA LEU A 210 -5.62 11.23 -1.31
C LEU A 210 -7.15 11.01 -1.29
N GLY A 211 -7.90 11.88 -0.60
CA GLY A 211 -9.37 11.87 -0.59
C GLY A 211 -10.00 10.74 0.22
N ARG A 212 -9.24 10.10 1.12
CA ARG A 212 -9.68 8.93 1.89
C ARG A 212 -10.25 7.84 0.97
N ASP A 213 -9.58 7.60 -0.14
CA ASP A 213 -10.01 6.63 -1.14
C ASP A 213 -9.77 5.19 -0.63
N PRO A 214 -10.82 4.38 -0.41
CA PRO A 214 -10.66 3.02 0.10
C PRO A 214 -10.04 2.04 -0.91
N SER A 215 -9.80 2.46 -2.16
CA SER A 215 -9.05 1.68 -3.15
C SER A 215 -7.53 1.80 -2.98
N ILE A 216 -7.06 2.81 -2.26
CA ILE A 216 -5.64 3.05 -1.99
C ILE A 216 -5.32 2.49 -0.60
N ASN A 217 -4.53 1.43 -0.59
CA ASN A 217 -4.06 0.81 0.64
C ASN A 217 -2.76 1.48 1.08
N ILE A 218 -2.63 1.92 2.32
CA ILE A 218 -1.41 2.55 2.84
C ILE A 218 -0.95 1.78 4.08
N GLY A 219 0.30 1.33 4.07
CA GLY A 219 0.83 0.50 5.16
C GLY A 219 2.34 0.32 5.17
N ARG A 220 2.84 -0.25 6.26
CA ARG A 220 4.25 -0.61 6.46
C ARG A 220 4.64 -1.83 5.63
N VAL A 221 5.82 -1.75 5.03
CA VAL A 221 6.47 -2.88 4.38
C VAL A 221 7.12 -3.77 5.43
N GLN A 222 6.91 -5.08 5.31
CA GLN A 222 7.53 -6.06 6.20
C GLN A 222 8.75 -6.70 5.53
N TYR A 223 9.90 -6.61 6.20
CA TYR A 223 11.18 -7.08 5.67
C TYR A 223 11.42 -8.55 6.03
N ILE A 224 11.52 -9.40 5.01
CA ILE A 224 11.64 -10.85 5.19
C ILE A 224 12.87 -11.43 4.49
N ASP A 225 13.39 -12.52 5.05
CA ASP A 225 14.45 -13.31 4.42
C ASP A 225 13.81 -14.29 3.42
N LEU A 226 13.79 -13.90 2.15
CA LEU A 226 13.22 -14.70 1.05
C LEU A 226 14.00 -16.00 0.75
N ASN A 227 15.17 -16.20 1.37
CA ASN A 227 15.87 -17.49 1.30
C ASN A 227 15.27 -18.51 2.26
N LYS A 228 14.64 -18.05 3.35
CA LYS A 228 14.10 -18.90 4.41
C LYS A 228 12.57 -18.95 4.41
N ASN A 229 11.94 -17.86 4.01
CA ASN A 229 10.50 -17.66 4.04
C ASN A 229 9.98 -17.30 2.66
N TYR A 230 8.68 -17.49 2.45
CA TYR A 230 7.99 -17.03 1.26
C TYR A 230 7.00 -15.92 1.62
N ALA A 231 6.76 -15.00 0.68
CA ALA A 231 5.64 -14.10 0.75
C ALA A 231 4.37 -14.79 0.26
N GLY A 232 3.26 -14.58 0.95
CA GLY A 232 1.96 -15.08 0.51
C GLY A 232 1.51 -14.48 -0.84
N PRO A 233 0.56 -15.13 -1.55
CA PRO A 233 -0.06 -14.58 -2.75
C PRO A 233 -0.59 -13.16 -2.57
N ASN A 234 -1.22 -12.88 -1.43
CA ASN A 234 -1.85 -11.59 -1.12
C ASN A 234 -0.90 -10.58 -0.45
N ASP A 235 0.24 -11.05 0.05
CA ASP A 235 1.12 -10.24 0.88
C ASP A 235 2.32 -9.69 0.12
N ALA A 236 2.65 -10.24 -1.05
CA ALA A 236 3.97 -10.03 -1.63
C ALA A 236 4.30 -8.57 -1.99
N PHE A 237 3.31 -7.74 -2.30
CA PHE A 237 3.55 -6.31 -2.52
C PHE A 237 3.77 -5.52 -1.22
N TRP A 238 3.64 -6.17 -0.07
CA TRP A 238 3.95 -5.65 1.27
C TRP A 238 5.19 -6.31 1.87
N ARG A 239 5.91 -7.13 1.09
CA ARG A 239 7.15 -7.79 1.51
C ARG A 239 8.33 -7.24 0.73
N LYS A 240 9.43 -6.98 1.43
CA LYS A 240 10.70 -6.60 0.82
C LYS A 240 11.85 -7.39 1.44
N ARG A 241 12.96 -7.49 0.73
CA ARG A 241 14.14 -8.21 1.22
C ARG A 241 14.74 -7.50 2.44
N LYS A 242 15.21 -8.27 3.42
CA LYS A 242 15.88 -7.73 4.64
C LYS A 242 17.00 -6.72 4.37
N SER A 243 17.70 -6.80 3.25
CA SER A 243 18.74 -5.83 2.89
C SER A 243 18.24 -4.38 2.78
N PHE A 244 16.93 -4.18 2.59
CA PHE A 244 16.30 -2.86 2.47
C PHE A 244 15.62 -2.39 3.76
N GLU A 245 15.80 -3.09 4.89
CA GLU A 245 15.13 -2.77 6.17
C GLU A 245 15.42 -1.34 6.65
N HIS A 246 16.58 -0.80 6.30
CA HIS A 246 16.95 0.59 6.58
C HIS A 246 16.02 1.63 5.93
N GLU A 247 15.30 1.27 4.86
CA GLU A 247 14.36 2.18 4.19
C GLU A 247 13.10 2.45 5.02
N ARG A 248 12.75 1.63 6.03
CA ARG A 248 11.56 1.80 6.88
C ARG A 248 10.33 2.25 6.10
N GLU A 249 10.02 1.51 5.05
CA GLU A 249 9.12 1.95 4.00
C GLU A 249 7.65 1.86 4.42
N VAL A 250 6.93 2.96 4.25
CA VAL A 250 5.46 3.01 4.20
C VAL A 250 5.07 3.26 2.76
N ARG A 251 4.19 2.42 2.19
CA ARG A 251 3.78 2.55 0.79
C ARG A 251 2.29 2.67 0.65
N ALA A 252 1.87 3.50 -0.30
CA ALA A 252 0.52 3.54 -0.83
C ALA A 252 0.45 2.65 -2.09
N LEU A 253 -0.58 1.80 -2.16
CA LEU A 253 -0.75 0.79 -3.20
C LEU A 253 -2.15 0.90 -3.80
N LEU A 254 -2.19 1.02 -5.12
CA LEU A 254 -3.40 1.02 -5.94
C LEU A 254 -3.35 -0.14 -6.94
N THR A 255 -4.44 -0.90 -7.04
CA THR A 255 -4.58 -1.93 -8.08
C THR A 255 -5.64 -1.50 -9.10
N GLU A 256 -5.22 -1.32 -10.35
CA GLU A 256 -6.08 -0.84 -11.44
C GLU A 256 -5.91 -1.73 -12.70
N MET A 257 -6.94 -2.52 -13.01
CA MET A 257 -6.89 -3.49 -14.12
C MET A 257 -6.84 -2.85 -15.52
N LYS A 258 -7.27 -1.60 -15.68
CA LYS A 258 -7.47 -0.95 -16.99
C LYS A 258 -6.34 0.02 -17.36
N CYS A 259 -5.30 0.12 -16.54
CA CYS A 259 -4.17 0.98 -16.83
C CYS A 259 -3.16 0.28 -17.76
N LYS A 260 -2.80 0.96 -18.85
CA LYS A 260 -1.73 0.52 -19.76
C LYS A 260 -0.42 1.28 -19.55
N GLU A 261 -0.47 2.40 -18.82
CA GLU A 261 0.68 3.25 -18.56
C GLU A 261 1.60 2.64 -17.49
N GLU A 262 2.84 3.10 -17.45
CA GLU A 262 3.87 2.68 -16.50
C GLU A 262 3.79 3.44 -15.17
N GLY A 263 2.90 4.42 -15.08
CA GLY A 263 2.53 5.03 -13.81
C GLY A 263 1.22 5.78 -13.88
N ARG A 264 0.81 6.26 -12.71
CA ARG A 264 -0.48 6.92 -12.49
C ARG A 264 -0.30 8.17 -11.63
N LEU A 265 -0.84 9.28 -12.10
CA LEU A 265 -0.97 10.49 -11.32
C LEU A 265 -2.28 10.43 -10.54
N ILE A 266 -2.19 10.35 -9.22
CA ILE A 266 -3.34 10.34 -8.33
C ILE A 266 -3.49 11.75 -7.74
N PRO A 267 -4.61 12.45 -8.02
CA PRO A 267 -4.85 13.78 -7.48
C PRO A 267 -4.70 13.82 -5.96
N CYS A 268 -4.07 14.86 -5.45
CA CYS A 268 -3.87 15.06 -4.02
C CYS A 268 -4.09 16.52 -3.60
N ASP A 269 -4.56 16.71 -2.38
CA ASP A 269 -4.55 18.02 -1.73
C ASP A 269 -3.16 18.33 -1.18
N LEU A 270 -2.48 19.33 -1.76
CA LEU A 270 -1.13 19.70 -1.36
C LEU A 270 -1.07 20.36 0.03
N ASP A 271 -2.15 21.02 0.46
CA ASP A 271 -2.23 21.66 1.78
C ASP A 271 -2.33 20.63 2.90
N LEU A 272 -2.91 19.45 2.61
CA LEU A 272 -2.95 18.30 3.52
C LEU A 272 -1.70 17.41 3.40
N LEU A 273 -1.15 17.29 2.18
CA LEU A 273 -0.03 16.40 1.92
C LEU A 273 1.28 16.95 2.46
N ILE A 274 1.58 18.23 2.26
CA ILE A 274 2.91 18.78 2.55
C ILE A 274 2.80 19.54 3.86
N GLU A 275 3.45 19.03 4.92
CA GLU A 275 3.58 19.75 6.18
C GLU A 275 4.83 20.64 6.16
N ASP A 276 5.94 20.08 5.68
CA ASP A 276 7.22 20.78 5.57
C ASP A 276 7.95 20.44 4.28
N VAL A 277 8.77 21.38 3.82
CA VAL A 277 9.66 21.23 2.67
C VAL A 277 11.08 21.49 3.15
N PHE A 278 11.97 20.54 2.91
CA PHE A 278 13.39 20.62 3.25
C PHE A 278 14.24 20.65 1.99
N VAL A 279 15.33 21.40 2.04
CA VAL A 279 16.41 21.27 1.05
C VAL A 279 17.56 20.46 1.63
N SER A 280 18.28 19.80 0.74
CA SER A 280 19.48 19.04 1.08
C SER A 280 20.48 19.79 1.97
N PRO A 281 21.21 19.09 2.85
CA PRO A 281 22.36 19.64 3.59
C PRO A 281 23.41 20.30 2.69
N HIS A 282 23.50 19.86 1.43
CA HIS A 282 24.47 20.37 0.45
C HIS A 282 23.89 21.46 -0.47
N ALA A 283 22.68 21.95 -0.17
CA ALA A 283 22.01 22.93 -1.01
C ALA A 283 22.69 24.31 -0.92
N PRO A 284 23.03 24.93 -2.06
CA PRO A 284 23.52 26.31 -2.07
C PRO A 284 22.38 27.30 -1.83
N GLU A 285 22.71 28.51 -1.35
CA GLU A 285 21.71 29.53 -0.98
C GLU A 285 20.72 29.88 -2.10
N TRP A 286 21.22 29.99 -3.34
CA TRP A 286 20.38 30.31 -4.50
C TRP A 286 19.28 29.26 -4.71
N PHE A 287 19.54 27.99 -4.34
CA PHE A 287 18.58 26.91 -4.49
C PHE A 287 17.45 27.03 -3.47
N ILE A 288 17.76 27.46 -2.24
CA ILE A 288 16.76 27.78 -1.21
C ILE A 288 15.79 28.86 -1.72
N HIS A 289 16.33 29.92 -2.31
CA HIS A 289 15.52 30.97 -2.91
C HIS A 289 14.69 30.45 -4.08
N LEU A 290 15.24 29.58 -4.93
CA LEU A 290 14.51 28.98 -6.03
C LEU A 290 13.33 28.13 -5.55
N VAL A 291 13.51 27.28 -4.54
CA VAL A 291 12.42 26.45 -4.03
C VAL A 291 11.32 27.32 -3.41
N ASN A 292 11.67 28.36 -2.65
CA ASN A 292 10.68 29.31 -2.13
C ASN A 292 9.91 30.04 -3.25
N ASN A 293 10.60 30.51 -4.30
CA ASN A 293 9.94 31.13 -5.46
C ASN A 293 8.97 30.18 -6.15
N ILE A 294 9.32 28.89 -6.24
CA ILE A 294 8.43 27.85 -6.79
C ILE A 294 7.23 27.62 -5.87
N ASN A 295 7.43 27.55 -4.55
CA ASN A 295 6.34 27.42 -3.59
C ASN A 295 5.33 28.56 -3.75
N GLU A 296 5.81 29.81 -3.81
CA GLU A 296 4.98 30.99 -4.04
C GLU A 296 4.22 30.92 -5.38
N LYS A 297 4.92 30.53 -6.46
CA LYS A 297 4.30 30.37 -7.79
C LYS A 297 3.13 29.39 -7.79
N TYR A 298 3.23 28.30 -7.03
CA TYR A 298 2.16 27.31 -6.89
C TYR A 298 1.23 27.58 -5.70
N SER A 299 1.32 28.78 -5.09
CA SER A 299 0.48 29.23 -3.96
C SER A 299 0.60 28.37 -2.70
N MET A 300 1.73 27.68 -2.52
CA MET A 300 2.07 26.98 -1.28
C MET A 300 2.44 28.02 -0.21
N LYS A 301 1.84 27.90 0.98
CA LYS A 301 2.13 28.80 2.12
C LYS A 301 3.40 28.42 2.89
N ILE A 302 3.99 27.28 2.57
CA ILE A 302 5.08 26.66 3.32
C ILE A 302 6.41 27.24 2.84
N LYS A 303 7.21 27.71 3.80
CA LYS A 303 8.60 28.11 3.55
C LYS A 303 9.50 26.89 3.63
N VAL A 304 10.57 26.91 2.83
CA VAL A 304 11.60 25.87 2.90
C VAL A 304 12.37 25.96 4.21
N ASN A 305 12.55 24.81 4.86
CA ASN A 305 13.47 24.61 5.97
C ASN A 305 14.83 24.14 5.42
N ARG A 306 15.91 24.54 6.09
CA ARG A 306 17.20 23.89 5.87
C ARG A 306 17.18 22.51 6.54
N SER A 307 17.98 21.60 6.01
CA SER A 307 18.25 20.32 6.67
C SER A 307 18.71 20.53 8.12
N GLU A 308 18.27 19.66 9.02
CA GLU A 308 18.70 19.67 10.43
C GLU A 308 20.16 19.17 10.55
N LEU A 309 20.66 18.45 9.54
CA LEU A 309 22.00 17.86 9.51
C LEU A 309 23.13 18.90 9.36
N ILE A 310 22.82 20.18 9.13
CA ILE A 310 23.83 21.25 9.03
C ILE A 310 23.92 22.11 10.30
N GLU A 311 23.21 21.75 11.36
CA GLU A 311 23.31 22.47 12.64
C GLU A 311 24.75 22.43 13.18
N GLU A 312 25.24 23.57 13.66
CA GLU A 312 26.59 23.67 14.20
C GLU A 312 26.66 22.98 15.58
N PRO A 313 27.54 21.97 15.76
CA PRO A 313 27.72 21.35 17.07
C PRO A 313 28.48 22.29 18.02
N PHE A 314 28.17 22.21 19.31
CA PHE A 314 29.02 22.77 20.37
C PHE A 314 29.93 21.66 20.94
N PHE A 315 31.13 22.02 21.41
CA PHE A 315 32.12 21.08 21.96
C PHE A 315 32.56 21.47 23.38
#